data_AF-A0A533TDU3-F1
#
_entry.id   AF-A0A533TDU3-F1
#
_cell.length_a   1.000
_cell.length_b   1.000
_cell.length_c   1.000
_cell.angle_alpha   90.00
_cell.angle_beta   90.00
_cell.angle_gamma   90.00
#
_symmetry.space_group_name_H-M   'P 1'
#
loop_
_entity.id
_entity.type
_entity.pdbx_description
1 polymer ?
#
loop_
_entity_poly.entity_id
_entity_poly.type
_entity_poly.pdbx_seq_one_letter_code
_entity_poly.pdbx_strand_id
1 'polypeptide(L)' 'MTYYKTAEEVLFQWVTRICSGNADDIAALYNESAILIPTFSPHTVITPEGIKNYFGQLASREGLGVRLH' A
#
# COMPACT_ATOMS: atom_id res chain seq x y z
N MET A 1 3.82 1.06 -17.10
CA MET A 1 3.92 -0.14 -16.25
C MET A 1 5.29 -0.12 -15.61
N THR A 2 5.37 0.03 -14.28
CA THR A 2 6.65 0.07 -13.56
C THR A 2 7.20 -1.35 -13.47
N TYR A 3 8.45 -1.55 -13.84
CA TYR A 3 9.11 -2.85 -13.80
C TYR A 3 10.14 -2.86 -12.67
N TYR A 4 9.99 -3.79 -11.73
CA TYR A 4 10.92 -4.01 -10.62
C TYR A 4 11.73 -5.28 -10.90
N LYS A 5 13.04 -5.22 -10.68
CA LYS A 5 13.96 -6.30 -11.03
C LYS A 5 13.94 -7.44 -10.01
N THR A 6 13.69 -7.11 -8.74
CA THR A 6 13.72 -8.09 -7.64
C THR A 6 12.56 -7.85 -6.67
N ALA A 7 12.26 -8.84 -5.84
CA ALA A 7 11.23 -8.72 -4.82
C ALA A 7 11.60 -7.68 -3.75
N GLU A 8 12.89 -7.56 -3.43
CA GLU A 8 13.41 -6.57 -2.49
C GLU A 8 13.14 -5.14 -2.98
N GLU A 9 13.27 -4.89 -4.28
CA GLU A 9 12.96 -3.58 -4.86
C GLU A 9 11.47 -3.24 -4.73
N VAL A 10 10.58 -4.23 -4.94
CA VAL A 10 9.13 -4.06 -4.73
C VAL A 10 8.84 -3.71 -3.27
N LEU A 11 9.42 -4.46 -2.33
CA LEU A 11 9.21 -4.24 -0.89
C LEU A 11 9.76 -2.88 -0.44
N PHE A 12 10.93 -2.48 -0.92
CA PHE A 12 11.52 -1.18 -0.62
C PHE A 12 10.64 -0.03 -1.11
N GLN A 13 10.10 -0.13 -2.33
CA GLN A 13 9.18 0.87 -2.87
C GLN A 13 7.88 0.92 -2.07
N TRP A 14 7.34 -0.25 -1.69
CA TRP A 14 6.14 -0.32 -0.86
C TRP A 14 6.35 0.37 0.50
N VAL A 15 7.46 0.10 1.18
CA VAL A 15 7.81 0.74 2.46
C VAL A 15 8.03 2.24 2.31
N THR A 16 8.70 2.66 1.24
CA THR A 16 8.94 4.09 0.99
C THR A 16 7.63 4.85 0.82
N ARG A 17 6.67 4.28 0.08
CA ARG A 17 5.39 4.93 -0.21
C ARG A 17 4.38 4.83 0.92
N ILE A 18 4.37 3.76 1.72
CA ILE A 18 3.50 3.73 2.92
C ILE A 18 3.96 4.78 3.94
N CYS A 19 5.27 4.96 4.09
CA CYS A 19 5.85 5.92 5.01
C CYS A 19 5.76 7.37 4.52
N SER A 20 5.41 7.63 3.25
CA SER A 20 5.14 9.01 2.78
C SER A 20 3.80 9.54 3.30
N GLY A 21 2.92 8.66 3.78
CA GLY A 21 1.58 9.02 4.24
C GLY A 21 0.61 9.39 3.10
N ASN A 22 1.05 9.31 1.84
CA ASN A 22 0.22 9.63 0.68
C ASN A 22 -0.45 8.36 0.13
N ALA A 23 -1.77 8.28 0.29
CA ALA A 23 -2.55 7.12 -0.15
C ALA A 23 -2.48 6.89 -1.67
N ASP A 24 -2.38 7.96 -2.47
CA ASP A 24 -2.26 7.85 -3.92
C ASP A 24 -0.95 7.17 -4.34
N ASP A 25 0.15 7.48 -3.66
CA ASP A 25 1.47 6.95 -4.00
C ASP A 25 1.52 5.43 -3.82
N ILE A 26 1.04 4.92 -2.68
CA ILE A 26 1.02 3.49 -2.40
C ILE A 26 -0.03 2.75 -3.22
N ALA A 27 -1.21 3.35 -3.45
CA ALA A 27 -2.25 2.74 -4.27
C ALA A 27 -1.78 2.51 -5.71
N ALA A 28 -0.93 3.41 -6.25
CA ALA A 28 -0.34 3.27 -7.58
C ALA A 28 0.60 2.06 -7.75
N LEU A 29 0.98 1.36 -6.68
CA LEU A 29 1.74 0.10 -6.76
C LEU A 29 0.85 -1.11 -7.11
N TYR A 30 -0.47 -0.98 -6.93
CA TYR A 30 -1.40 -2.08 -7.15
C TYR A 30 -1.94 -2.07 -8.57
N ASN A 31 -2.06 -3.25 -9.16
CA ASN A 31 -2.77 -3.43 -10.42
C ASN A 31 -4.27 -3.15 -10.22
N GLU A 32 -4.97 -2.73 -11.28
CA GLU A 32 -6.43 -2.46 -11.24
C GLU A 32 -7.25 -3.66 -10.76
N SER A 33 -6.77 -4.90 -11.01
CA SER A 33 -7.40 -6.15 -10.58
C SER A 33 -6.80 -6.75 -9.30
N ALA A 34 -5.99 -6.00 -8.55
CA ALA A 34 -5.37 -6.50 -7.33
C ALA A 34 -6.39 -6.71 -6.20
N ILE A 35 -6.11 -7.71 -5.35
CA ILE A 35 -6.83 -7.95 -4.09
C ILE A 35 -5.89 -7.57 -2.95
N LEU A 36 -6.30 -6.61 -2.14
CA LEU A 36 -5.61 -6.24 -0.91
C LEU A 36 -6.22 -7.01 0.27
N ILE A 37 -5.35 -7.62 1.08
CA ILE A 37 -5.69 -8.28 2.34
C ILE A 37 -5.28 -7.35 3.49
N PRO A 38 -6.20 -6.54 4.04
CA PRO A 38 -5.87 -5.55 5.05
C PRO A 38 -5.70 -6.17 6.44
N THR A 39 -4.71 -5.70 7.20
CA THR A 39 -4.45 -6.16 8.57
C THR A 39 -5.51 -5.72 9.57
N PHE A 40 -6.14 -4.56 9.34
CA PHE A 40 -7.10 -3.94 10.27
C PHE A 40 -8.56 -3.98 9.78
N SER A 41 -8.87 -4.84 8.80
CA SER A 41 -10.22 -5.02 8.28
C SER A 41 -10.54 -6.50 8.10
N PRO A 42 -11.76 -6.95 8.42
CA PRO A 42 -12.18 -8.33 8.21
C PRO A 42 -12.54 -8.64 6.74
N HIS A 43 -12.57 -7.62 5.87
CA HIS A 43 -12.92 -7.76 4.46
C HIS A 43 -11.72 -7.46 3.55
N THR A 44 -11.58 -8.26 2.49
CA THR A 44 -10.67 -7.96 1.39
C THR A 44 -11.11 -6.73 0.62
N VAL A 45 -10.17 -6.01 0.06
CA VAL A 45 -10.42 -4.83 -0.78
C VAL A 45 -10.05 -5.17 -2.22
N ILE A 46 -11.01 -5.03 -3.14
CA ILE A 46 -10.90 -5.52 -4.52
C ILE A 46 -11.08 -4.41 -5.57
N THR A 47 -11.18 -3.15 -5.14
CA THR A 47 -11.32 -2.00 -6.03
C THR A 47 -10.15 -1.04 -5.83
N PRO A 48 -9.67 -0.36 -6.90
CA PRO A 48 -8.62 0.64 -6.78
C PRO A 48 -8.95 1.75 -5.77
N GLU A 49 -10.19 2.25 -5.81
CA GLU A 49 -10.68 3.26 -4.87
C GLU A 49 -10.69 2.74 -3.42
N GLY A 50 -11.06 1.48 -3.23
CA GLY A 50 -11.01 0.83 -1.91
C GLY A 50 -9.59 0.75 -1.38
N ILE A 51 -8.61 0.39 -2.23
CA ILE A 51 -7.20 0.28 -1.84
C ILE A 51 -6.68 1.65 -1.38
N LYS A 52 -6.98 2.71 -2.17
CA LYS A 52 -6.65 4.09 -1.80
C LYS A 52 -7.29 4.49 -0.48
N ASN A 53 -8.58 4.21 -0.29
CA ASN A 53 -9.30 4.54 0.94
C ASN A 53 -8.71 3.82 2.16
N TYR A 54 -8.32 2.55 2.03
CA TYR A 54 -7.67 1.81 3.10
C TYR A 54 -6.37 2.48 3.53
N PHE A 55 -5.49 2.82 2.58
CA PHE A 55 -4.23 3.48 2.90
C PHE A 55 -4.41 4.90 3.42
N GLY A 56 -5.46 5.63 2.99
CA GLY A 56 -5.82 6.93 3.56
C GLY A 56 -6.20 6.84 5.04
N GLN A 57 -7.04 5.87 5.41
CA GLN A 57 -7.39 5.61 6.80
C GLN A 57 -6.21 5.11 7.64
N LEU A 58 -5.30 4.35 7.02
CA LEU A 58 -4.10 3.88 7.68
C LEU A 58 -3.15 5.05 7.96
N ALA A 59 -2.94 5.94 6.98
CA ALA A 59 -2.09 7.13 7.07
C ALA A 59 -2.59 8.17 8.07
N SER A 60 -3.90 8.24 8.33
CA SER A 60 -4.45 9.13 9.36
C SER A 60 -4.17 8.68 10.80
N ARG A 61 -3.58 7.49 11.02
CA ARG A 61 -3.22 7.01 12.35
C ARG A 61 -1.87 7.59 12.78
N GLU A 62 -1.80 8.16 13.98
CA GLU A 62 -0.55 8.65 14.54
C GLU A 62 0.48 7.51 14.68
N GLY A 63 1.73 7.79 14.29
CA GLY A 63 2.83 6.84 14.43
C GLY A 63 2.94 5.76 13.35
N LEU A 64 2.23 5.90 12.22
CA LEU A 64 2.40 4.96 11.10
C LEU A 64 3.84 4.98 10.56
N GLY A 65 4.47 3.81 10.56
CA GLY A 65 5.74 3.57 9.89
C GLY A 65 6.02 2.06 9.80
N VAL A 66 6.50 1.60 8.65
CA VAL A 66 6.88 0.20 8.44
C VAL A 66 8.39 0.13 8.22
N ARG A 67 9.03 -0.92 8.76
CA ARG A 67 10.45 -1.22 8.54
C ARG A 67 10.58 -2.70 8.18
N LEU A 68 11.46 -3.00 7.22
CA LEU A 68 11.87 -4.37 6.93
C LEU A 68 13.02 -4.75 7.88
N HIS A 69 13.01 -5.97 8.38
CA HIS A 69 14.02 -6.55 9.28
C HIS A 69 14.69 -7.74 8.62
#